data_AF-A0A0J8RBV4-F1
#
_entry.id   AF-A0A0J8RBV4-F1
#
_cell.length_a   1.000
_cell.length_b   1.000
_cell.length_c   1.000
_cell.angle_alpha   90.00
_cell.angle_beta   90.00
_cell.angle_gamma   90.00
#
_symmetry.space_group_name_H-M   'P 1'
#
loop_
_entity.id
_entity.type
_entity.pdbx_description
1 polymer ?
#
loop_
_entity_poly.entity_id
_entity_poly.type
_entity_poly.pdbx_seq_one_letter_code
_entity_poly.pdbx_strand_id
1 'polypeptide(L)'
;METLTQLANQFYVRELVGILLFASTTSWVINTLLRIFGARSIKRPRTPDLEKPSIQAQRTKQIDRKQGEWIPQDFKRPDPVAYPNWDVHTSQPKPYRPFRYGPKYFITMGLRSMKWDEWIELDNHYPRYHADKARRIKEREKKMRHGRS
;
A
#
# COMPACT_ATOMS: atom_id res chain seq x y z
N MET A 1 0.57 73.87 -38.20
CA MET A 1 1.59 73.08 -37.47
C MET A 1 0.96 72.04 -36.55
N GLU A 2 -0.19 72.32 -35.92
CA GLU A 2 -0.85 71.39 -34.97
C GLU A 2 -1.46 70.11 -35.60
N THR A 3 -1.89 70.18 -36.86
CA THR A 3 -2.51 69.06 -37.58
C THR A 3 -1.50 67.97 -37.96
N LEU A 4 -0.26 68.36 -38.31
CA LEU A 4 0.81 67.41 -38.63
C LEU A 4 1.31 66.67 -37.37
N THR A 5 1.37 67.37 -36.24
CA THR A 5 1.73 66.75 -34.95
C THR A 5 0.64 65.77 -34.47
N GLN A 6 -0.64 66.07 -34.70
CA GLN A 6 -1.74 65.14 -34.36
C GLN A 6 -1.71 63.87 -35.22
N LEU A 7 -1.48 63.99 -36.53
CA LEU A 7 -1.35 62.84 -37.42
C LEU A 7 -0.15 61.95 -37.08
N ALA A 8 1.00 62.57 -36.77
CA ALA A 8 2.19 61.84 -36.31
C ALA A 8 1.96 61.11 -34.98
N ASN A 9 1.25 61.75 -34.03
CA ASN A 9 0.92 61.13 -32.75
C ASN A 9 -0.07 59.98 -32.91
N GLN A 10 -1.07 60.11 -33.78
CA GLN A 10 -2.03 59.05 -34.10
C GLN A 10 -1.36 57.84 -34.79
N PHE A 11 -0.38 58.09 -35.66
CA PHE A 11 0.43 57.03 -36.28
C PHE A 11 1.26 56.30 -35.22
N TYR A 12 1.96 57.04 -34.35
CA TYR A 12 2.78 56.46 -33.28
C TYR A 12 1.94 55.63 -32.29
N VAL A 13 0.75 56.10 -31.93
CA VAL A 13 -0.18 55.36 -31.07
C VAL A 13 -0.63 54.05 -31.74
N ARG A 14 -0.90 54.06 -33.05
CA ARG A 14 -1.27 52.83 -33.79
C ARG A 14 -0.14 51.81 -33.82
N GLU A 15 1.10 52.26 -34.06
CA GLU A 15 2.29 51.39 -34.03
C GLU A 15 2.52 50.81 -32.65
N LEU A 16 2.43 51.63 -31.59
CA LEU A 16 2.56 51.16 -30.21
C LEU A 16 1.49 50.14 -29.82
N VAL A 17 0.23 50.38 -30.22
CA VAL A 17 -0.87 49.43 -30.00
C VAL A 17 -0.61 48.11 -30.75
N GLY A 18 -0.13 48.19 -32.00
CA GLY A 18 0.26 47.01 -32.78
C GLY A 18 1.34 46.18 -32.09
N ILE A 19 2.39 46.84 -31.60
CA ILE A 19 3.50 46.20 -30.87
C ILE A 19 3.00 45.54 -29.56
N LEU A 20 2.14 46.22 -28.80
CA LEU A 20 1.57 45.69 -27.55
C LEU A 20 0.68 44.46 -27.79
N LEU A 21 -0.15 44.49 -28.82
CA LEU A 21 -0.99 43.34 -29.19
C LEU A 21 -0.13 42.15 -29.62
N PHE A 22 0.92 42.38 -30.40
CA PHE A 22 1.86 41.34 -30.81
C PHE A 22 2.62 40.75 -29.61
N ALA A 23 3.08 41.59 -28.67
CA ALA A 23 3.75 41.14 -27.45
C ALA A 23 2.82 40.31 -26.54
N SER A 24 1.55 40.70 -26.42
CA SER A 24 0.56 39.95 -25.62
C SER A 24 0.22 38.58 -26.22
N THR A 25 0.07 38.51 -27.55
CA THR A 25 -0.31 37.27 -28.25
C THR A 25 0.84 36.28 -28.26
N THR A 26 2.07 36.75 -28.50
CA THR A 26 3.28 35.92 -28.41
C THR A 26 3.49 35.39 -26.99
N SER A 27 3.31 36.23 -25.96
CA SER A 27 3.40 35.80 -24.56
C SER A 27 2.34 34.75 -24.19
N TRP A 28 1.10 34.89 -24.69
CA TRP A 28 0.03 33.92 -24.49
C TRP A 28 0.33 32.59 -25.20
N VAL A 29 0.80 32.63 -26.45
CA VAL A 29 1.21 31.43 -27.21
C VAL A 29 2.36 30.71 -26.52
N ILE A 30 3.38 31.42 -26.03
CA ILE A 30 4.50 30.80 -25.31
C ILE A 30 4.01 30.13 -24.01
N ASN A 31 3.18 30.79 -23.21
CA ASN A 31 2.66 30.23 -21.96
C ASN A 31 1.75 29.00 -22.22
N THR A 32 0.92 29.05 -23.25
CA THR A 32 0.07 27.91 -23.63
C THR A 32 0.89 26.72 -24.11
N LEU A 33 1.92 26.94 -24.95
CA LEU A 33 2.85 25.89 -25.37
C LEU A 33 3.62 25.32 -24.18
N LEU A 34 4.12 26.17 -23.27
CA LEU A 34 4.81 25.72 -22.05
C LEU A 34 3.90 24.89 -21.13
N ARG A 35 2.60 25.19 -21.04
CA ARG A 35 1.63 24.39 -20.28
C ARG A 35 1.35 23.04 -20.95
N ILE A 36 1.19 23.02 -22.28
CA ILE A 36 0.92 21.80 -23.04
C ILE A 36 2.14 20.87 -23.03
N PHE A 37 3.34 21.40 -23.20
CA PHE A 37 4.58 20.62 -23.17
C PHE A 37 5.11 20.35 -21.75
N GLY A 38 4.77 21.20 -20.77
CA GLY A 38 5.09 21.04 -19.34
C GLY A 38 4.15 20.07 -18.62
N ALA A 39 2.97 19.77 -19.18
CA ALA A 39 2.09 18.68 -18.74
C ALA A 39 2.67 17.27 -19.02
N ARG A 40 3.96 17.17 -19.34
CA ARG A 40 4.67 15.90 -19.48
C ARG A 40 4.77 15.19 -18.13
N SER A 41 3.87 14.22 -18.01
CA SER A 41 3.99 13.03 -17.18
C SER A 41 4.03 13.30 -15.67
N ILE A 42 2.85 13.61 -15.12
CA ILE A 42 2.48 12.94 -13.87
C ILE A 42 2.56 11.46 -14.20
N LYS A 43 3.70 10.83 -13.92
CA LYS A 43 3.81 9.37 -13.94
C LYS A 43 2.80 8.92 -12.90
N ARG A 44 1.61 8.52 -13.36
CA ARG A 44 0.68 7.74 -12.54
C ARG A 44 1.55 6.69 -11.87
N PRO A 45 1.56 6.56 -10.53
CA PRO A 45 2.32 5.52 -9.88
C PRO A 45 1.90 4.22 -10.56
N ARG A 46 2.84 3.63 -11.30
CA ARG A 46 2.63 2.38 -12.00
C ARG A 46 2.24 1.40 -10.91
N THR A 47 1.16 0.64 -11.12
CA THR A 47 0.77 -0.45 -10.23
C THR A 47 2.05 -1.20 -9.85
N PRO A 48 2.35 -1.37 -8.54
CA PRO A 48 3.57 -2.04 -8.13
C PRO A 48 3.63 -3.39 -8.83
N ASP A 49 4.65 -3.55 -9.67
CA ASP A 49 4.93 -4.79 -10.36
C ASP A 49 5.30 -5.82 -9.30
N LEU A 50 4.43 -6.80 -9.07
CA LEU A 50 4.61 -7.81 -8.02
C LEU A 50 5.85 -8.69 -8.27
N GLU A 51 6.31 -8.76 -9.52
CA GLU A 51 7.49 -9.54 -9.90
C GLU A 51 8.80 -8.78 -9.67
N LYS A 52 8.75 -7.46 -9.48
CA LYS A 52 9.94 -6.67 -9.16
C LYS A 52 10.05 -6.44 -7.65
N PRO A 53 11.09 -6.97 -6.99
CA PRO A 53 11.31 -6.68 -5.58
C PRO A 53 11.52 -5.18 -5.40
N SER A 54 10.83 -4.60 -4.43
CA SER A 54 10.97 -3.18 -4.09
C SER A 54 12.41 -2.87 -3.67
N ILE A 55 12.85 -1.62 -3.85
CA ILE A 55 14.18 -1.16 -3.41
C ILE A 55 14.40 -1.38 -1.90
N GLN A 56 13.32 -1.44 -1.12
CA GLN A 56 13.38 -1.83 0.30
C GLN A 56 13.59 -3.34 0.50
N ALA A 57 12.98 -4.20 -0.33
CA ALA A 57 13.24 -5.64 -0.31
C ALA A 57 14.70 -5.98 -0.71
N GLN A 58 15.34 -5.14 -1.52
CA GLN A 58 16.77 -5.26 -1.84
C GLN A 58 17.69 -4.91 -0.65
N ARG A 59 17.23 -4.10 0.32
CA ARG A 59 18.02 -3.70 1.51
C ARG A 59 17.97 -4.72 2.64
N THR A 60 16.93 -5.53 2.73
CA THR A 60 16.96 -6.77 3.51
C THR A 60 17.94 -7.71 2.82
N LYS A 61 19.18 -7.76 3.34
CA LYS A 61 20.30 -8.64 2.95
C LYS A 61 19.81 -9.81 2.11
N GLN A 62 20.14 -9.82 0.82
CA GLN A 62 19.99 -11.03 0.02
C GLN A 62 20.82 -12.11 0.70
N ILE A 63 20.12 -13.08 1.29
CA ILE A 63 20.74 -14.29 1.80
C ILE A 63 21.25 -15.01 0.55
N ASP A 64 22.55 -14.95 0.33
CA ASP A 64 23.24 -15.67 -0.75
C ASP A 64 23.27 -17.17 -0.39
N ARG A 65 22.10 -17.80 -0.48
CA ARG A 65 21.93 -19.24 -0.24
C ARG A 65 21.88 -19.94 -1.59
N LYS A 66 22.61 -21.04 -1.72
CA LYS A 66 22.49 -21.93 -2.88
C LYS A 66 21.06 -22.48 -2.95
N GLN A 67 20.52 -22.57 -4.16
CA GLN A 67 19.19 -23.13 -4.37
C GLN A 67 19.14 -24.58 -3.86
N GLY A 68 18.13 -24.89 -3.04
CA GLY A 68 17.94 -26.23 -2.46
C GLY A 68 18.55 -26.45 -1.08
N GLU A 69 19.33 -25.50 -0.55
CA GLU A 69 19.91 -25.60 0.78
C GLU A 69 19.08 -24.81 1.80
N TRP A 70 18.52 -25.51 2.80
CA TRP A 70 17.85 -24.89 3.93
C TRP A 70 18.80 -24.83 5.12
N ILE A 71 19.17 -23.63 5.54
CA ILE A 71 20.04 -23.41 6.71
C ILE A 71 19.13 -23.27 7.94
N PRO A 72 19.21 -24.19 8.92
CA PRO A 72 18.48 -24.03 10.17
C PRO A 72 18.89 -22.72 10.83
N GLN A 73 17.88 -21.90 11.15
CA GLN A 73 18.08 -20.72 11.98
C GLN A 73 17.76 -21.11 13.41
N ASP A 74 18.63 -20.75 14.37
CA ASP A 74 18.34 -20.90 15.80
C ASP A 74 17.35 -19.81 16.25
N PHE A 75 16.12 -19.92 15.75
CA PHE A 75 15.05 -19.00 16.10
C PHE A 75 14.38 -19.49 17.39
N LYS A 76 14.58 -18.74 18.47
CA LYS A 76 13.89 -18.93 19.74
C LYS A 76 12.81 -17.86 19.90
N ARG A 77 11.61 -18.30 20.23
CA ARG A 77 10.49 -17.40 20.55
C ARG A 77 10.67 -16.85 21.98
N PRO A 78 10.44 -15.55 22.23
CA PRO A 78 10.31 -15.07 23.60
C PRO A 78 9.08 -15.67 24.27
N ASP A 79 9.15 -15.93 25.58
CA ASP A 79 7.98 -16.40 26.32
C ASP A 79 6.88 -15.33 26.28
N PRO A 80 5.63 -15.71 25.93
CA PRO A 80 4.54 -14.76 25.84
C PRO A 80 4.14 -14.24 27.22
N VAL A 81 3.79 -12.96 27.31
CA VAL A 81 3.25 -12.39 28.54
C VAL A 81 1.84 -12.92 28.80
N ALA A 82 1.54 -13.27 30.05
CA ALA A 82 0.19 -13.69 30.44
C ALA A 82 -0.81 -12.55 30.16
N TYR A 83 -1.92 -12.87 29.51
CA TYR A 83 -2.95 -11.88 29.24
C TYR A 83 -3.64 -11.45 30.56
N PRO A 84 -3.78 -10.15 30.83
CA PRO A 84 -4.34 -9.69 32.10
C PRO A 84 -5.78 -10.18 32.28
N ASN A 85 -6.08 -10.75 33.45
CA ASN A 85 -7.43 -11.21 33.83
C ASN A 85 -8.06 -12.20 32.84
N TRP A 86 -7.24 -12.97 32.15
CA TRP A 86 -7.69 -14.00 31.23
C TRP A 86 -7.97 -15.32 31.94
N ASP A 87 -9.08 -15.95 31.56
CA ASP A 87 -9.47 -17.29 31.97
C ASP A 87 -10.18 -18.03 30.82
N VAL A 88 -9.83 -19.30 30.65
CA VAL A 88 -10.29 -20.19 29.58
C VAL A 88 -11.78 -20.52 29.67
N HIS A 89 -12.45 -20.24 30.77
CA HIS A 89 -13.87 -20.53 30.92
C HIS A 89 -14.75 -19.28 30.80
N THR A 90 -14.23 -18.12 31.20
CA THR A 90 -14.99 -16.87 31.29
C THR A 90 -14.65 -15.86 30.20
N SER A 91 -13.46 -15.92 29.60
CA SER A 91 -13.03 -14.93 28.60
C SER A 91 -13.81 -15.10 27.30
N GLN A 92 -14.55 -14.07 26.94
CA GLN A 92 -15.32 -14.05 25.70
C GLN A 92 -14.40 -13.99 24.47
N PRO A 93 -14.85 -14.52 23.32
CA PRO A 93 -14.12 -14.39 22.06
C PRO A 93 -13.94 -12.91 21.73
N LYS A 94 -12.72 -12.51 21.37
CA LYS A 94 -12.50 -11.15 20.90
C LYS A 94 -13.35 -10.91 19.66
N PRO A 95 -14.11 -9.80 19.59
CA PRO A 95 -14.88 -9.47 18.40
C PRO A 95 -13.97 -9.47 17.17
N TYR A 96 -14.45 -10.07 16.08
CA TYR A 96 -13.72 -10.07 14.83
C TYR A 96 -13.29 -8.65 14.49
N ARG A 97 -11.99 -8.45 14.30
CA ARG A 97 -11.45 -7.18 13.86
C ARG A 97 -11.63 -7.12 12.34
N PRO A 98 -12.61 -6.37 11.80
CA PRO A 98 -12.67 -6.18 10.37
C PRO A 98 -11.35 -5.55 9.94
N PHE A 99 -10.74 -6.11 8.88
CA PHE A 99 -9.65 -5.46 8.18
C PHE A 99 -10.18 -4.11 7.68
N ARG A 100 -9.93 -3.04 8.46
CA ARG A 100 -10.37 -1.70 8.10
C ARG A 100 -9.57 -1.26 6.87
N TYR A 101 -10.21 -1.32 5.71
CA TYR A 101 -9.68 -0.66 4.52
C TYR A 101 -9.84 0.85 4.73
N GLY A 102 -8.76 1.60 4.56
CA GLY A 102 -8.79 3.04 4.68
C GLY A 102 -7.45 3.65 4.29
N PRO A 103 -7.44 4.93 3.87
CA PRO A 103 -6.22 5.61 3.39
C PRO A 103 -5.11 5.70 4.45
N LYS A 104 -5.43 5.42 5.72
CA LYS A 104 -4.50 5.40 6.86
C LYS A 104 -3.88 4.02 7.14
N TYR A 105 -4.52 2.93 6.69
CA TYR A 105 -4.08 1.57 6.93
C TYR A 105 -3.74 0.92 5.59
N PHE A 106 -2.53 1.17 5.10
CA PHE A 106 -1.98 0.44 3.97
C PHE A 106 -1.80 -1.03 4.39
N ILE A 107 -2.84 -1.83 4.17
CA ILE A 107 -2.75 -3.28 4.17
C ILE A 107 -2.19 -3.63 2.79
N THR A 108 -0.89 -3.41 2.61
CA THR A 108 -0.20 -4.20 1.58
C THR A 108 -0.26 -5.64 2.07
N MET A 109 -0.47 -6.59 1.17
CA MET A 109 -0.31 -8.03 1.41
C MET A 109 1.10 -8.42 1.93
N GLY A 110 1.91 -7.46 2.39
CA GLY A 110 3.22 -7.66 2.95
C GLY A 110 3.14 -8.19 4.37
N LEU A 111 4.02 -9.16 4.65
CA LEU A 111 4.34 -9.67 5.97
C LEU A 111 4.53 -8.50 6.95
N ARG A 112 3.52 -8.23 7.79
CA ARG A 112 3.66 -7.31 8.92
C ARG A 112 4.15 -8.08 10.12
N SER A 113 5.03 -7.48 10.91
CA SER A 113 5.42 -8.04 12.21
C SER A 113 4.20 -8.09 13.12
N MET A 114 3.66 -9.30 13.31
CA MET A 114 2.68 -9.58 14.36
C MET A 114 3.40 -9.49 15.71
N LYS A 115 2.76 -8.92 16.73
CA LYS A 115 3.29 -9.01 18.09
C LYS A 115 3.23 -10.47 18.54
N TRP A 116 4.31 -10.95 19.17
CA TRP A 116 4.43 -12.32 19.64
C TRP A 116 3.32 -12.69 20.63
N ASP A 117 2.94 -11.77 21.51
CA ASP A 117 1.90 -11.95 22.54
C ASP A 117 0.47 -12.07 21.96
N GLU A 118 0.26 -11.61 20.72
CA GLU A 118 -1.05 -11.62 20.05
C GLU A 118 -1.17 -12.77 19.03
N TRP A 119 -0.17 -13.66 18.96
CA TRP A 119 -0.18 -14.76 17.96
C TRP A 119 -1.23 -15.82 18.27
N ILE A 120 -1.36 -16.19 19.55
CA ILE A 120 -2.29 -17.24 20.00
C ILE A 120 -3.33 -16.57 20.88
N GLU A 121 -4.57 -16.54 20.42
CA GLU A 121 -5.70 -16.06 21.20
C GLU A 121 -6.50 -17.27 21.71
N LEU A 122 -6.67 -17.32 23.03
CA LEU A 122 -7.42 -18.37 23.70
C LEU A 122 -8.71 -17.77 24.29
N ASP A 123 -9.84 -18.41 24.06
CA ASP A 123 -11.15 -17.96 24.55
C ASP A 123 -11.93 -19.13 25.18
N ASN A 124 -13.11 -18.83 25.69
CA ASN A 124 -14.01 -19.81 26.28
C ASN A 124 -14.56 -20.88 25.32
N HIS A 125 -14.43 -20.68 24.00
CA HIS A 125 -14.85 -21.66 23.01
C HIS A 125 -13.75 -22.68 22.69
N TYR A 126 -12.50 -22.41 23.05
CA TYR A 126 -11.37 -23.29 22.75
C TYR A 126 -11.58 -24.75 23.19
N PRO A 127 -11.99 -25.06 24.44
CA PRO A 127 -12.17 -26.45 24.87
C PRO A 127 -13.22 -27.18 24.04
N ARG A 128 -14.32 -26.50 23.69
CA ARG A 128 -15.38 -27.03 22.84
C ARG A 128 -14.86 -27.37 21.44
N TYR A 129 -14.12 -26.46 20.80
CA TYR A 129 -13.56 -26.70 19.47
C TYR A 129 -12.58 -27.87 19.44
N HIS A 130 -11.77 -28.03 20.48
CA HIS A 130 -10.83 -29.15 20.59
C HIS A 130 -11.54 -30.49 20.82
N ALA A 131 -12.57 -30.51 21.67
CA ALA A 131 -13.40 -31.69 21.87
C ALA A 131 -14.11 -32.12 20.57
N ASP A 132 -14.69 -31.16 19.84
CA ASP A 132 -15.33 -31.41 18.55
C ASP A 132 -14.34 -31.90 17.49
N LYS A 133 -13.14 -31.31 17.43
CA LYS A 133 -12.08 -31.76 16.53
C LYS A 133 -11.65 -33.20 16.86
N ALA A 134 -11.45 -33.52 18.14
CA ALA A 134 -11.10 -34.85 18.59
C ALA A 134 -12.18 -35.89 18.23
N ARG A 135 -13.46 -35.55 18.44
CA ARG A 135 -14.58 -36.38 18.01
C ARG A 135 -14.56 -36.66 16.51
N ARG A 136 -14.39 -35.61 15.69
CA ARG A 136 -14.33 -35.73 14.22
C ARG A 136 -13.15 -36.56 13.72
N ILE A 137 -12.01 -36.51 14.40
CA ILE A 137 -10.85 -37.35 14.07
C ILE A 137 -11.19 -38.81 14.32
N LYS A 138 -11.74 -39.15 15.48
CA LYS A 138 -12.15 -40.53 15.83
C LYS A 138 -13.20 -41.10 14.85
N GLU A 139 -14.20 -40.29 14.48
CA GLU A 139 -15.22 -40.68 13.49
C GLU A 139 -14.61 -40.97 12.11
N ARG A 140 -13.67 -40.12 11.66
CA ARG A 140 -12.98 -40.30 10.37
C ARG A 140 -12.00 -41.45 10.39
N GLU A 141 -11.26 -41.66 11.47
CA GLU A 141 -10.39 -42.83 11.65
C GLU A 141 -11.19 -44.13 11.49
N LYS A 142 -12.38 -44.20 12.09
CA LYS A 142 -13.30 -45.33 11.90
C LYS A 142 -13.65 -45.49 10.42
N LYS A 143 -14.04 -44.43 9.71
CA LYS A 143 -14.36 -44.51 8.27
C LYS A 143 -13.17 -44.94 7.40
N MET A 144 -11.98 -44.40 7.65
CA MET A 144 -10.76 -44.69 6.87
C MET A 144 -10.23 -46.10 7.09
N ARG A 145 -10.38 -46.66 8.30
CA ARG A 145 -9.92 -48.02 8.61
C ARG A 145 -10.79 -49.11 7.98
N HIS A 146 -12.09 -48.87 7.78
CA HIS A 146 -13.00 -49.86 7.18
C HIS A 146 -12.96 -49.89 5.64
N GLY A 147 -12.33 -48.91 4.98
CA GLY A 147 -12.17 -48.85 3.51
C GLY A 147 -10.81 -49.33 3.00
N ARG A 148 -10.00 -49.97 3.86
CA ARG A 148 -8.66 -50.51 3.55
C ARG A 148 -8.59 -52.04 3.68
N SER A 149 -9.74 -52.71 3.70
CA SER A 149 -9.89 -54.18 3.62
C SER A 149 -10.29 -54.60 2.22
#